data_AF-A0A396HAT4-F1
#
_entry.id   AF-A0A396HAT4-F1
#
_cell.length_a   1.000
_cell.length_b   1.000
_cell.length_c   1.000
_cell.angle_alpha   90.00
_cell.angle_beta   90.00
_cell.angle_gamma   90.00
#
_symmetry.space_group_name_H-M   'P 1'
#
loop_
_entity.id
_entity.type
_entity.pdbx_description
1 polymer ?
#
loop_
_entity_poly.entity_id
_entity_poly.type
_entity_poly.pdbx_seq_one_letter_code
_entity_poly.pdbx_strand_id
1 'polypeptide(L)'
;MSSSFFALRKISSFYAKPSNTKSSQPNISYKSTILPFPSLTTTTLNNLNINTSLHSYQSNKSFICKSQDQSSNSGSLLISFLFVCQGTMMEFVAFKVQELSVYEINEKDRGSPVYLRLSQKNVNILDDLISFSNKLYSGCLQKRVGITAGICVLIQNKAEKKGDIYEAIYSFYFGEYGHISVQGSYLTYEEDTYLAVTGGTGIFEGVYGQVKLHQIVFPFKIFYTFYLKGIKDLPHEFLVNPIEPNLAVKPSLDAKDYEPHAVIAGFTN
;
A
#
# COMPACT_ATOMS: atom_id res chain seq x y z
N MET A 1 41.70 -35.97 3.81
CA MET A 1 41.50 -35.43 5.18
C MET A 1 42.29 -34.15 5.29
N SER A 2 41.61 -33.01 5.32
CA SER A 2 42.17 -31.72 5.75
C SER A 2 40.99 -30.79 5.96
N SER A 3 40.63 -30.61 7.23
CA SER A 3 39.61 -29.71 7.72
C SER A 3 40.22 -28.34 7.94
N SER A 4 39.59 -27.30 7.40
CA SER A 4 39.92 -25.92 7.76
C SER A 4 38.62 -25.16 8.03
N PHE A 5 38.37 -24.99 9.32
CA PHE A 5 37.37 -24.11 9.92
C PHE A 5 37.61 -22.66 9.49
N PHE A 6 36.56 -21.97 9.04
CA PHE A 6 36.53 -20.51 9.05
C PHE A 6 35.42 -20.04 9.96
N ALA A 7 35.85 -19.38 11.05
CA ALA A 7 35.04 -18.86 12.13
C ALA A 7 34.28 -17.59 11.69
N LEU A 8 33.01 -17.52 12.09
CA LEU A 8 32.13 -16.36 12.01
C LEU A 8 32.69 -15.20 12.84
N ARG A 9 33.02 -14.08 12.17
CA ARG A 9 33.39 -12.83 12.83
C ARG A 9 32.12 -12.01 13.13
N LYS A 10 31.79 -11.86 14.41
CA LYS A 10 30.79 -10.90 14.92
C LYS A 10 31.29 -9.47 14.62
N ILE A 11 30.46 -8.63 13.99
CA ILE A 11 30.69 -7.19 13.93
C ILE A 11 29.80 -6.55 14.99
N SER A 12 30.46 -5.99 16.00
CA SER A 12 29.88 -5.21 17.09
C SER A 12 29.48 -3.82 16.60
N SER A 13 28.37 -3.33 17.15
CA SER A 13 27.85 -1.97 17.08
C SER A 13 28.89 -0.90 17.41
N PHE A 14 29.04 0.09 16.54
CA PHE A 14 29.71 1.35 16.88
C PHE A 14 28.69 2.48 16.95
N TYR A 15 28.42 2.92 18.19
CA TYR A 15 27.85 4.23 18.50
C TYR A 15 28.92 5.29 18.24
N ALA A 16 28.63 6.24 17.36
CA ALA A 16 29.41 7.47 17.21
C ALA A 16 28.64 8.65 17.80
N LYS A 17 29.19 9.24 18.87
CA LYS A 17 28.77 10.53 19.44
C LYS A 17 29.23 11.66 18.53
N PRO A 18 28.41 12.67 18.18
CA PRO A 18 28.90 13.91 17.61
C PRO A 18 29.42 14.84 18.71
N SER A 19 30.57 15.45 18.45
CA SER A 19 31.24 16.48 19.25
C SER A 19 30.58 17.84 19.06
N ASN A 20 30.33 18.54 20.17
CA ASN A 20 29.88 19.93 20.20
C ASN A 20 30.97 20.87 19.67
N THR A 21 30.72 21.53 18.55
CA THR A 21 31.42 22.76 18.14
C THR A 21 30.44 23.92 18.18
N LYS A 22 30.72 24.89 19.05
CA LYS A 22 29.96 26.13 19.22
C LYS A 22 30.16 27.01 17.98
N SER A 23 29.10 27.26 17.22
CA SER A 23 29.01 28.42 16.32
C SER A 23 27.89 29.33 16.83
N SER A 24 28.25 30.60 17.01
CA SER A 24 27.37 31.68 17.45
C SER A 24 26.48 32.15 16.30
N GLN A 25 25.15 32.09 16.51
CA GLN A 25 24.16 32.78 15.68
C GLN A 25 23.23 33.63 16.57
N PRO A 26 22.68 34.74 16.02
CA PRO A 26 22.09 35.82 16.80
C PRO A 26 20.70 35.48 17.34
N ASN A 27 20.40 35.97 18.55
CA ASN A 27 19.10 35.89 19.19
C ASN A 27 18.04 36.65 18.38
N ILE A 28 17.13 35.91 17.73
CA ILE A 28 15.84 36.44 17.29
C ILE A 28 14.79 35.92 18.27
N SER A 29 14.29 36.82 19.11
CA SER A 29 13.19 36.57 20.03
C SER A 29 11.87 36.53 19.22
N TYR A 30 11.29 35.34 19.07
CA TYR A 30 9.89 35.22 18.67
C TYR A 30 9.02 35.23 19.92
N LYS A 31 8.30 36.34 20.14
CA LYS A 31 7.19 36.37 21.11
C LYS A 31 6.05 35.53 20.55
N SER A 32 5.79 34.37 21.15
CA SER A 32 4.54 33.64 20.91
C SER A 32 3.39 34.41 21.56
N THR A 33 2.52 34.99 20.73
CA THR A 33 1.26 35.54 21.20
C THR A 33 0.22 34.44 21.09
N ILE A 34 -0.08 33.78 22.20
CA ILE A 34 -1.17 32.82 22.31
C ILE A 34 -2.47 33.64 22.30
N LEU A 35 -3.29 33.48 21.26
CA LEU A 35 -4.65 34.01 21.24
C LEU A 35 -5.57 33.07 22.04
N PRO A 36 -6.46 33.59 22.92
CA PRO A 36 -7.38 32.75 23.65
C PRO A 36 -8.53 32.27 22.75
N PHE A 37 -8.86 30.97 22.87
CA PHE A 37 -10.10 30.41 22.33
C PHE A 37 -11.31 31.03 23.05
N PRO A 38 -12.33 31.53 22.35
CA PRO A 38 -13.58 31.91 23.00
C PRO A 38 -14.37 30.66 23.36
N SER A 39 -14.60 30.48 24.66
CA SER A 39 -15.56 29.51 25.20
C SER A 39 -16.97 29.91 24.75
N LEU A 40 -17.65 29.06 23.98
CA LEU A 40 -19.08 29.25 23.72
C LEU A 40 -19.88 28.94 25.00
N THR A 41 -20.49 29.99 25.53
CA THR A 41 -21.49 29.95 26.59
C THR A 41 -22.80 29.38 26.07
N THR A 42 -23.41 28.54 26.88
CA THR A 42 -24.77 28.02 26.80
C THR A 42 -25.82 29.14 26.80
N THR A 43 -26.67 29.19 25.77
CA THR A 43 -27.99 29.82 25.85
C THR A 43 -29.04 28.93 25.19
N THR A 44 -29.98 28.50 26.03
CA THR A 44 -31.27 27.87 25.71
C THR A 44 -32.14 28.75 24.82
N LEU A 45 -32.80 28.16 23.82
CA LEU A 45 -34.15 28.53 23.37
C LEU A 45 -34.73 27.44 22.44
N ASN A 46 -35.75 26.76 23.00
CA ASN A 46 -37.02 26.38 22.40
C ASN A 46 -37.09 25.35 21.26
N ASN A 47 -37.58 24.16 21.66
CA ASN A 47 -38.59 23.33 20.99
C ASN A 47 -38.71 23.45 19.46
N LEU A 48 -37.96 22.60 18.76
CA LEU A 48 -38.40 22.09 17.47
C LEU A 48 -39.02 20.71 17.68
N ASN A 49 -40.34 20.67 17.60
CA ASN A 49 -41.16 19.48 17.70
C ASN A 49 -40.94 18.64 16.42
N ILE A 50 -40.17 17.55 16.51
CA ILE A 50 -40.01 16.61 15.41
C ILE A 50 -41.20 15.63 15.45
N ASN A 51 -42.22 15.92 14.64
CA ASN A 51 -43.27 14.96 14.32
C ASN A 51 -42.67 13.82 13.50
N THR A 52 -42.47 12.66 14.13
CA THR A 52 -42.16 11.41 13.43
C THR A 52 -43.45 10.80 12.86
N SER A 53 -43.85 11.18 11.65
CA SER A 53 -44.79 10.37 10.87
C SER A 53 -43.99 9.29 10.13
N LEU A 54 -44.01 8.07 10.69
CA LEU A 54 -43.61 6.85 9.99
C LEU A 54 -44.53 6.62 8.79
N HIS A 55 -44.12 7.09 7.61
CA HIS A 55 -44.68 6.59 6.36
C HIS A 55 -43.96 5.31 5.97
N SER A 56 -44.60 4.18 6.28
CA SER A 56 -44.25 2.87 5.75
C SER A 56 -44.39 2.87 4.23
N TYR A 57 -43.28 3.05 3.50
CA TYR A 57 -43.22 2.66 2.10
C TYR A 57 -43.07 1.14 2.05
N GLN A 58 -44.19 0.44 1.82
CA GLN A 58 -44.21 -0.96 1.42
C GLN A 58 -43.52 -1.09 0.05
N SER A 59 -42.25 -1.46 0.04
CA SER A 59 -41.62 -2.05 -1.14
C SER A 59 -41.86 -3.55 -1.11
N ASN A 60 -42.97 -4.00 -1.71
CA ASN A 60 -43.16 -5.40 -2.09
C ASN A 60 -42.15 -5.75 -3.18
N LYS A 61 -40.96 -6.21 -2.80
CA LYS A 61 -40.04 -6.93 -3.69
C LYS A 61 -39.74 -8.28 -3.04
N SER A 62 -40.50 -9.29 -3.44
CA SER A 62 -40.20 -10.68 -3.14
C SER A 62 -38.98 -11.11 -3.96
N PHE A 63 -37.93 -11.57 -3.27
CA PHE A 63 -36.83 -12.28 -3.91
C PHE A 63 -37.21 -13.75 -4.01
N ILE A 64 -37.53 -14.22 -5.21
CA ILE A 64 -37.67 -15.65 -5.49
C ILE A 64 -36.35 -16.12 -6.08
N CYS A 65 -35.52 -16.76 -5.26
CA CYS A 65 -34.32 -17.46 -5.72
C CYS A 65 -34.74 -18.84 -6.24
N LYS A 66 -34.85 -19.01 -7.56
CA LYS A 66 -34.97 -20.34 -8.18
C LYS A 66 -33.58 -20.76 -8.64
N SER A 67 -32.93 -21.65 -7.89
CA SER A 67 -31.81 -22.43 -8.41
C SER A 67 -32.38 -23.51 -9.34
N GLN A 68 -32.07 -23.44 -10.63
CA GLN A 68 -32.19 -24.59 -11.51
C GLN A 68 -30.79 -25.05 -11.88
N ASP A 69 -30.42 -26.18 -11.28
CA ASP A 69 -29.28 -27.00 -11.67
C ASP A 69 -29.58 -27.63 -13.04
N GLN A 70 -28.73 -27.39 -14.03
CA GLN A 70 -28.50 -28.34 -15.12
C GLN A 70 -27.02 -28.32 -15.54
N SER A 71 -26.40 -29.48 -15.42
CA SER A 71 -25.04 -29.77 -15.88
C SER A 71 -24.96 -29.83 -17.41
N SER A 72 -23.91 -29.29 -18.01
CA SER A 72 -23.07 -30.02 -18.98
C SER A 72 -21.91 -29.18 -19.54
N ASN A 73 -20.73 -29.81 -19.52
CA ASN A 73 -19.54 -29.68 -20.37
C ASN A 73 -19.10 -28.33 -20.99
N SER A 74 -17.86 -27.97 -20.66
CA SER A 74 -16.75 -27.63 -21.57
C SER A 74 -17.00 -26.55 -22.63
N GLY A 75 -16.54 -25.33 -22.33
CA GLY A 75 -16.22 -24.30 -23.32
C GLY A 75 -16.83 -22.95 -23.00
N SER A 76 -15.99 -22.01 -22.54
CA SER A 76 -16.20 -20.55 -22.62
C SER A 76 -17.64 -20.05 -22.53
N LEU A 77 -18.25 -20.15 -21.35
CA LEU A 77 -19.56 -19.54 -21.09
C LEU A 77 -19.37 -18.09 -20.65
N LEU A 78 -19.50 -17.16 -21.61
CA LEU A 78 -19.92 -15.79 -21.33
C LEU A 78 -21.33 -15.86 -20.77
N ILE A 79 -21.45 -15.95 -19.44
CA ILE A 79 -22.75 -15.88 -18.77
C ILE A 79 -23.16 -14.41 -18.72
N SER A 80 -23.85 -13.96 -19.75
CA SER A 80 -24.57 -12.69 -19.75
C SER A 80 -25.86 -12.85 -18.93
N PHE A 81 -25.82 -12.45 -17.66
CA PHE A 81 -27.04 -12.25 -16.89
C PHE A 81 -27.70 -10.94 -17.35
N LEU A 82 -28.70 -11.05 -18.21
CA LEU A 82 -29.52 -9.92 -18.63
C LEU A 82 -30.53 -9.59 -17.52
N PHE A 83 -30.17 -8.68 -16.61
CA PHE A 83 -31.13 -8.08 -15.68
C PHE A 83 -31.74 -6.84 -16.33
N VAL A 84 -33.01 -6.94 -16.74
CA VAL A 84 -33.78 -5.78 -17.22
C VAL A 84 -34.35 -5.05 -16.00
N CYS A 85 -33.62 -4.06 -15.49
CA CYS A 85 -34.18 -3.00 -14.65
C CYS A 85 -34.26 -1.74 -15.52
N GLN A 86 -35.47 -1.30 -15.88
CA GLN A 86 -35.81 -0.06 -16.58
C GLN A 86 -34.71 0.56 -17.49
N GLY A 87 -34.64 0.09 -18.74
CA GLY A 87 -34.22 0.92 -19.88
C GLY A 87 -32.75 1.32 -20.03
N THR A 88 -31.88 1.06 -19.06
CA THR A 88 -30.43 1.26 -19.21
C THR A 88 -29.73 -0.09 -19.34
N MET A 89 -29.14 -0.37 -20.50
CA MET A 89 -28.20 -1.48 -20.68
C MET A 89 -26.99 -1.25 -19.75
N MET A 90 -27.03 -1.81 -18.54
CA MET A 90 -25.80 -1.99 -17.75
C MET A 90 -25.04 -3.14 -18.42
N GLU A 91 -23.99 -2.78 -19.16
CA GLU A 91 -23.01 -3.74 -19.66
C GLU A 91 -22.34 -4.40 -18.45
N PHE A 92 -22.78 -5.62 -18.10
CA PHE A 92 -22.07 -6.45 -17.13
C PHE A 92 -20.76 -6.89 -17.79
N VAL A 93 -19.72 -6.09 -17.62
CA VAL A 93 -18.35 -6.47 -17.96
C VAL A 93 -18.01 -7.68 -17.11
N ALA A 94 -17.84 -8.85 -17.72
CA ALA A 94 -17.23 -9.99 -17.06
C ALA A 94 -15.90 -9.51 -16.47
N PHE A 95 -15.77 -9.52 -15.14
CA PHE A 95 -14.66 -8.87 -14.44
C PHE A 95 -13.34 -9.60 -14.70
N LYS A 96 -12.68 -9.27 -15.82
CA LYS A 96 -11.34 -9.72 -16.19
C LYS A 96 -10.36 -9.29 -15.10
N VAL A 97 -9.63 -10.27 -14.57
CA VAL A 97 -8.51 -9.99 -13.66
C VAL A 97 -7.32 -9.59 -14.51
N GLN A 98 -6.69 -8.48 -14.15
CA GLN A 98 -5.46 -8.01 -14.77
C GLN A 98 -4.32 -8.05 -13.75
N GLU A 99 -3.19 -8.61 -14.17
CA GLU A 99 -2.01 -8.70 -13.32
C GLU A 99 -1.09 -7.49 -13.55
N LEU A 100 -0.65 -6.88 -12.45
CA LEU A 100 0.37 -5.82 -12.47
C LEU A 100 1.48 -6.21 -11.50
N SER A 101 2.70 -6.31 -12.00
CA SER A 101 3.86 -6.65 -11.19
C SER A 101 4.81 -5.47 -11.02
N VAL A 102 5.26 -5.22 -9.79
CA VAL A 102 6.16 -4.10 -9.46
C VAL A 102 7.19 -4.49 -8.40
N TYR A 103 8.30 -3.78 -8.40
CA TYR A 103 9.35 -3.90 -7.39
C TYR A 103 9.39 -2.66 -6.51
N GLU A 104 9.29 -2.85 -5.20
CA GLU A 104 9.55 -1.82 -4.20
C GLU A 104 10.97 -1.99 -3.66
N ILE A 105 11.76 -0.93 -3.74
CA ILE A 105 13.17 -0.94 -3.33
C ILE A 105 13.48 0.25 -2.44
N ASN A 106 13.96 -0.04 -1.24
CA ASN A 106 14.54 0.96 -0.36
C ASN A 106 16.02 1.15 -0.71
N GLU A 107 16.32 2.23 -1.43
CA GLU A 107 17.68 2.61 -1.83
C GLU A 107 18.44 3.39 -0.74
N LYS A 108 17.86 3.53 0.45
CA LYS A 108 18.44 4.20 1.64
C LYS A 108 18.72 5.69 1.44
N ASP A 109 18.06 6.32 0.48
CA ASP A 109 18.23 7.73 0.11
C ASP A 109 17.01 8.61 0.46
N ARG A 110 15.99 8.05 1.12
CA ARG A 110 14.73 8.75 1.46
C ARG A 110 14.52 9.02 2.96
N GLY A 111 15.49 8.67 3.81
CA GLY A 111 15.30 8.68 5.27
C GLY A 111 14.22 7.70 5.77
N SER A 112 13.87 6.70 4.96
CA SER A 112 12.86 5.68 5.22
C SER A 112 13.49 4.32 5.54
N PRO A 113 12.89 3.52 6.45
CA PRO A 113 11.72 3.85 7.26
C PRO A 113 12.08 4.71 8.48
N VAL A 114 11.09 5.39 9.06
CA VAL A 114 11.20 6.08 10.35
C VAL A 114 10.45 5.28 11.41
N TYR A 115 11.18 4.80 12.41
CA TYR A 115 10.63 4.10 13.56
C TYR A 115 10.24 5.09 14.65
N LEU A 116 8.95 5.16 14.96
CA LEU A 116 8.39 5.94 16.06
C LEU A 116 8.08 5.00 17.23
N ARG A 117 9.07 4.81 18.11
CA ARG A 117 8.93 3.97 19.31
C ARG A 117 8.21 4.73 20.42
N LEU A 118 6.88 4.65 20.43
CA LEU A 118 6.03 5.38 21.36
C LEU A 118 6.27 4.94 22.81
N SER A 119 6.63 3.67 22.99
CA SER A 119 6.87 3.06 24.30
C SER A 119 8.22 3.36 24.95
N GLN A 120 9.17 3.89 24.18
CA GLN A 120 10.58 4.08 24.55
C GLN A 120 11.30 2.78 24.98
N LYS A 121 10.73 1.61 24.68
CA LYS A 121 11.38 0.32 24.94
C LYS A 121 12.34 -0.06 23.81
N ASN A 122 13.27 -0.94 24.13
CA ASN A 122 14.25 -1.47 23.16
C ASN A 122 13.70 -2.59 22.28
N VAL A 123 12.56 -3.16 22.67
CA VAL A 123 11.83 -4.20 21.94
C VAL A 123 10.63 -3.55 21.27
N ASN A 124 10.35 -3.93 20.03
CA ASN A 124 9.17 -3.46 19.32
C ASN A 124 7.92 -3.93 20.07
N ILE A 125 6.99 -3.03 20.38
CA ILE A 125 5.74 -3.36 21.06
C ILE A 125 4.52 -2.80 20.31
N LEU A 126 3.35 -3.32 20.65
CA LEU A 126 2.06 -2.85 20.12
C LEU A 126 2.01 -1.31 20.07
N ASP A 127 1.51 -0.80 18.95
CA ASP A 127 1.35 0.62 18.62
C ASP A 127 2.64 1.38 18.26
N ASP A 128 3.83 0.75 18.26
CA ASP A 128 4.99 1.35 17.60
C ASP A 128 4.66 1.59 16.12
N LEU A 129 4.91 2.81 15.64
CA LEU A 129 4.56 3.22 14.28
C LEU A 129 5.79 3.25 13.38
N ILE A 130 5.62 2.85 12.13
CA ILE A 130 6.65 2.93 11.11
C ILE A 130 6.07 3.68 9.92
N SER A 131 6.50 4.92 9.72
CA SER A 131 6.23 5.62 8.46
C SER A 131 7.32 5.28 7.45
N PHE A 132 6.94 4.98 6.21
CA PHE A 132 7.88 4.61 5.17
C PHE A 132 7.49 5.17 3.81
N SER A 133 8.51 5.35 2.97
CA SER A 133 8.37 5.60 1.54
C SER A 133 9.58 5.02 0.80
N ASN A 134 9.33 4.14 -0.16
CA ASN A 134 10.37 3.47 -0.95
C ASN A 134 10.15 3.73 -2.43
N LYS A 135 11.17 3.50 -3.26
CA LYS A 135 11.07 3.66 -4.71
C LYS A 135 10.33 2.49 -5.32
N LEU A 136 9.54 2.76 -6.35
CA LEU A 136 8.77 1.78 -7.09
C LEU A 136 9.27 1.66 -8.53
N TYR A 137 9.47 0.43 -8.98
CA TYR A 137 9.95 0.08 -10.31
C TYR A 137 8.97 -0.86 -11.01
N SER A 138 8.97 -0.85 -12.35
CA SER A 138 8.19 -1.80 -13.15
C SER A 138 8.63 -3.24 -12.91
N GLY A 139 7.76 -4.22 -13.21
CA GLY A 139 8.06 -5.65 -13.05
C GLY A 139 9.29 -6.13 -13.83
N CYS A 140 9.63 -5.48 -14.94
CA CYS A 140 10.84 -5.77 -15.71
C CYS A 140 12.09 -5.01 -15.23
N LEU A 141 11.98 -4.20 -14.16
CA LEU A 141 13.05 -3.41 -13.57
C LEU A 141 13.71 -2.37 -14.52
N GLN A 142 13.07 -2.09 -15.66
CA GLN A 142 13.58 -1.14 -16.67
C GLN A 142 13.04 0.28 -16.51
N LYS A 143 11.99 0.48 -15.70
CA LYS A 143 11.42 1.82 -15.49
C LYS A 143 11.23 2.15 -14.01
N ARG A 144 11.56 3.39 -13.63
CA ARG A 144 11.10 4.00 -12.37
C ARG A 144 9.66 4.47 -12.55
N VAL A 145 8.75 3.90 -11.76
CA VAL A 145 7.31 4.17 -11.88
C VAL A 145 6.80 5.10 -10.78
N GLY A 146 7.41 5.10 -9.60
CA GLY A 146 7.06 6.07 -8.57
C GLY A 146 7.54 5.71 -7.18
N ILE A 147 6.64 5.75 -6.19
CA ILE A 147 6.95 5.44 -4.79
C ILE A 147 5.83 4.64 -4.13
N THR A 148 6.17 3.92 -3.07
CA THR A 148 5.23 3.63 -1.99
C THR A 148 5.26 4.75 -0.96
N ALA A 149 4.13 5.00 -0.29
CA ALA A 149 4.10 5.85 0.89
C ALA A 149 2.95 5.44 1.81
N GLY A 150 3.25 5.31 3.10
CA GLY A 150 2.24 5.05 4.12
C GLY A 150 2.83 4.69 5.46
N ILE A 151 2.07 3.92 6.23
CA ILE A 151 2.38 3.56 7.60
C ILE A 151 2.18 2.07 7.86
N CYS A 152 3.00 1.53 8.75
CA CYS A 152 2.79 0.24 9.40
C CYS A 152 2.62 0.46 10.90
N VAL A 153 1.59 -0.14 11.48
CA VAL A 153 1.33 -0.17 12.92
C VAL A 153 1.78 -1.53 13.43
N LEU A 154 2.70 -1.58 14.41
CA LEU A 154 3.08 -2.86 15.00
C LEU A 154 1.90 -3.44 15.78
N ILE A 155 1.52 -4.67 15.43
CA ILE A 155 0.50 -5.44 16.15
C ILE A 155 1.16 -6.34 17.19
N GLN A 156 2.22 -7.05 16.80
CA GLN A 156 2.88 -7.99 17.69
C GLN A 156 4.32 -8.27 17.26
N ASN A 157 5.25 -8.20 18.22
CA ASN A 157 6.57 -8.81 18.06
C ASN A 157 6.49 -10.33 18.30
N LYS A 158 7.05 -11.11 17.36
CA LYS A 158 7.12 -12.58 17.39
C LYS A 158 8.57 -13.00 17.60
N ALA A 159 9.02 -12.98 18.86
CA ALA A 159 10.39 -13.30 19.23
C ALA A 159 10.83 -14.69 18.73
N GLU A 160 9.93 -15.68 18.77
CA GLU A 160 10.15 -17.05 18.31
C GLU A 160 10.39 -17.15 16.80
N LYS A 161 9.82 -16.23 16.01
CA LYS A 161 10.02 -16.12 14.56
C LYS A 161 11.07 -15.09 14.16
N LYS A 162 11.67 -14.38 15.13
CA LYS A 162 12.60 -13.27 14.92
C LYS A 162 12.04 -12.20 13.97
N GLY A 163 10.76 -11.89 14.13
CA GLY A 163 10.09 -10.92 13.28
C GLY A 163 8.89 -10.28 13.94
N ASP A 164 8.17 -9.51 13.16
CA ASP A 164 7.09 -8.64 13.59
C ASP A 164 5.86 -8.84 12.71
N ILE A 165 4.69 -8.59 13.29
CA ILE A 165 3.41 -8.51 12.61
C ILE A 165 3.00 -7.04 12.61
N TYR A 166 2.76 -6.50 11.42
CA TYR A 166 2.25 -5.15 11.23
C TYR A 166 0.88 -5.18 10.54
N GLU A 167 0.05 -4.18 10.86
CA GLU A 167 -1.05 -3.75 10.00
C GLU A 167 -0.53 -2.59 9.14
N ALA A 168 -0.57 -2.75 7.83
CA ALA A 168 -0.01 -1.80 6.88
C ALA A 168 -1.14 -1.09 6.12
N ILE A 169 -1.03 0.24 5.99
CA ILE A 169 -1.93 1.09 5.21
C ILE A 169 -1.06 2.03 4.39
N TYR A 170 -1.09 1.87 3.07
CA TYR A 170 -0.20 2.62 2.19
C TYR A 170 -0.71 2.61 0.75
N SER A 171 -0.08 3.45 -0.08
CA SER A 171 -0.42 3.60 -1.48
C SER A 171 0.81 3.46 -2.38
N PHE A 172 0.58 2.99 -3.61
CA PHE A 172 1.54 2.87 -4.69
C PHE A 172 1.24 3.96 -5.71
N TYR A 173 2.15 4.92 -5.86
CA TYR A 173 2.00 6.04 -6.77
C TYR A 173 2.68 5.75 -8.10
N PHE A 174 1.95 5.94 -9.19
CA PHE A 174 2.38 5.67 -10.57
C PHE A 174 2.40 6.95 -11.42
N GLY A 175 2.86 8.07 -10.84
CA GLY A 175 2.94 9.34 -11.54
C GLY A 175 1.57 9.81 -12.05
N GLU A 176 1.50 10.21 -13.32
CA GLU A 176 0.26 10.71 -13.94
C GLU A 176 -0.82 9.64 -14.10
N TYR A 177 -0.49 8.35 -13.96
CA TYR A 177 -1.49 7.28 -14.01
C TYR A 177 -2.38 7.21 -12.77
N GLY A 178 -1.97 7.83 -11.66
CA GLY A 178 -2.69 7.79 -10.39
C GLY A 178 -2.02 6.86 -9.38
N HIS A 179 -2.81 6.32 -8.46
CA HIS A 179 -2.31 5.44 -7.40
C HIS A 179 -3.26 4.29 -7.08
N ILE A 180 -2.72 3.25 -6.46
CA ILE A 180 -3.47 2.14 -5.85
C ILE A 180 -3.24 2.17 -4.34
N SER A 181 -4.31 2.08 -3.55
CA SER A 181 -4.24 2.00 -2.09
C SER A 181 -4.47 0.58 -1.61
N VAL A 182 -3.73 0.18 -0.58
CA VAL A 182 -3.81 -1.15 0.00
C VAL A 182 -3.90 -1.11 1.52
N GLN A 183 -4.47 -2.16 2.08
CA GLN A 183 -4.53 -2.39 3.51
C GLN A 183 -4.41 -3.88 3.83
N GLY A 184 -3.65 -4.23 4.88
CA GLY A 184 -3.63 -5.59 5.41
C GLY A 184 -2.37 -5.93 6.20
N SER A 185 -2.19 -7.22 6.46
CA SER A 185 -1.08 -7.71 7.27
C SER A 185 0.25 -7.69 6.51
N TYR A 186 1.29 -7.21 7.18
CA TYR A 186 2.68 -7.28 6.75
C TYR A 186 3.51 -8.07 7.77
N LEU A 187 4.00 -9.23 7.36
CA LEU A 187 4.71 -10.19 8.22
C LEU A 187 6.19 -10.23 7.81
N THR A 188 7.10 -9.84 8.72
CA THR A 188 8.53 -9.71 8.34
C THR A 188 9.26 -11.06 8.22
N TYR A 189 8.64 -12.13 8.69
CA TYR A 189 9.22 -13.48 8.77
C TYR A 189 8.60 -14.45 7.75
N GLU A 190 7.53 -14.06 7.07
CA GLU A 190 6.95 -14.85 5.97
C GLU A 190 7.46 -14.31 4.65
N GLU A 191 7.63 -15.20 3.67
CA GLU A 191 8.01 -14.79 2.32
C GLU A 191 6.85 -14.09 1.63
N ASP A 192 5.62 -14.60 1.81
CA ASP A 192 4.44 -14.14 1.10
C ASP A 192 3.33 -13.68 2.06
N THR A 193 2.70 -12.55 1.75
CA THR A 193 1.46 -12.09 2.38
C THR A 193 0.50 -11.52 1.34
N TYR A 194 -0.77 -11.38 1.68
CA TYR A 194 -1.77 -10.78 0.81
C TYR A 194 -2.43 -9.58 1.49
N LEU A 195 -2.48 -8.46 0.78
CA LEU A 195 -3.16 -7.25 1.22
C LEU A 195 -4.37 -6.99 0.33
N ALA A 196 -5.40 -6.36 0.89
CA ALA A 196 -6.56 -5.93 0.14
C ALA A 196 -6.22 -4.69 -0.70
N VAL A 197 -6.66 -4.66 -1.96
CA VAL A 197 -6.68 -3.44 -2.77
C VAL A 197 -7.96 -2.69 -2.43
N THR A 198 -7.82 -1.52 -1.80
CA THR A 198 -8.95 -0.76 -1.23
C THR A 198 -9.51 0.30 -2.19
N GLY A 199 -8.80 0.59 -3.28
CA GLY A 199 -9.21 1.58 -4.27
C GLY A 199 -8.03 2.15 -5.02
N GLY A 200 -8.32 3.13 -5.89
CA GLY A 200 -7.31 3.84 -6.65
C GLY A 200 -7.87 5.08 -7.35
N THR A 201 -7.00 5.81 -8.02
CA THR A 201 -7.33 7.03 -8.78
C THR A 201 -6.75 6.96 -10.19
N GLY A 202 -7.16 7.89 -11.07
CA GLY A 202 -6.65 7.94 -12.44
C GLY A 202 -7.10 6.70 -13.22
N ILE A 203 -6.16 5.99 -13.86
CA ILE A 203 -6.49 4.75 -14.58
C ILE A 203 -6.94 3.62 -13.64
N PHE A 204 -6.69 3.77 -12.34
CA PHE A 204 -7.04 2.82 -11.29
C PHE A 204 -8.34 3.19 -10.55
N GLU A 205 -9.11 4.17 -11.05
CA GLU A 205 -10.40 4.53 -10.45
C GLU A 205 -11.36 3.32 -10.41
N GLY A 206 -11.92 3.03 -9.23
CA GLY A 206 -12.83 1.91 -9.02
C GLY A 206 -12.15 0.54 -8.89
N VAL A 207 -10.81 0.50 -8.84
CA VAL A 207 -10.07 -0.77 -8.72
C VAL A 207 -10.34 -1.46 -7.39
N TYR A 208 -10.45 -2.78 -7.43
CA TYR A 208 -10.53 -3.64 -6.24
C TYR A 208 -9.82 -4.97 -6.51
N GLY A 209 -9.56 -5.74 -5.45
CA GLY A 209 -8.90 -7.03 -5.54
C GLY A 209 -7.94 -7.27 -4.38
N GLN A 210 -6.84 -7.94 -4.66
CA GLN A 210 -5.80 -8.22 -3.69
C GLN A 210 -4.43 -8.07 -4.34
N VAL A 211 -3.41 -7.85 -3.51
CA VAL A 211 -2.02 -7.84 -3.94
C VAL A 211 -1.25 -8.89 -3.14
N LYS A 212 -0.49 -9.71 -3.84
CA LYS A 212 0.51 -10.58 -3.23
C LYS A 212 1.77 -9.74 -2.99
N LEU A 213 2.23 -9.69 -1.75
CA LEU A 213 3.51 -9.15 -1.35
C LEU A 213 4.48 -10.32 -1.16
N HIS A 214 5.58 -10.30 -1.90
CA HIS A 214 6.67 -11.27 -1.79
C HIS A 214 7.96 -10.57 -1.32
N GLN A 215 8.46 -10.96 -0.16
CA GLN A 215 9.63 -10.38 0.46
C GLN A 215 10.92 -11.06 -0.05
N ILE A 216 11.72 -10.32 -0.82
CA ILE A 216 12.98 -10.83 -1.37
C ILE A 216 14.12 -10.64 -0.37
N VAL A 217 14.27 -9.41 0.11
CA VAL A 217 15.30 -9.03 1.10
C VAL A 217 14.65 -8.08 2.08
N PHE A 218 14.33 -8.54 3.28
CA PHE A 218 13.82 -7.65 4.32
C PHE A 218 14.88 -6.64 4.78
N PRO A 219 14.53 -5.34 4.97
CA PRO A 219 13.33 -4.61 4.53
C PRO A 219 13.55 -3.84 3.21
N PHE A 220 14.48 -4.27 2.36
CA PHE A 220 15.02 -3.50 1.24
C PHE A 220 14.45 -3.81 -0.13
N LYS A 221 13.98 -5.03 -0.39
CA LYS A 221 13.48 -5.46 -1.70
C LYS A 221 12.22 -6.29 -1.52
N ILE A 222 11.12 -5.81 -2.10
CA ILE A 222 9.81 -6.45 -2.07
C ILE A 222 9.28 -6.48 -3.50
N PHE A 223 8.69 -7.59 -3.89
CA PHE A 223 8.01 -7.76 -5.18
C PHE A 223 6.51 -7.90 -4.94
N TYR A 224 5.72 -7.23 -5.77
CA TYR A 224 4.27 -7.27 -5.68
C TYR A 224 3.67 -7.79 -6.96
N THR A 225 2.61 -8.60 -6.82
CA THR A 225 1.73 -8.98 -7.92
C THR A 225 0.30 -8.61 -7.55
N PHE A 226 -0.22 -7.59 -8.20
CA PHE A 226 -1.59 -7.14 -8.04
C PHE A 226 -2.52 -7.97 -8.92
N TYR A 227 -3.67 -8.34 -8.37
CA TYR A 227 -4.77 -8.99 -9.09
C TYR A 227 -5.93 -8.01 -9.17
N LEU A 228 -5.88 -7.12 -10.17
CA LEU A 228 -6.75 -5.96 -10.30
C LEU A 228 -8.05 -6.32 -11.03
N LYS A 229 -9.17 -5.83 -10.51
CA LYS A 229 -10.51 -5.94 -11.10
C LYS A 229 -11.18 -4.56 -11.13
N GLY A 230 -12.21 -4.42 -11.97
CA GLY A 230 -13.04 -3.21 -12.01
C GLY A 230 -12.47 -2.04 -12.83
N ILE A 231 -11.36 -2.25 -13.54
CA ILE A 231 -10.69 -1.21 -14.35
C ILE A 231 -10.58 -1.62 -15.82
N LYS A 232 -10.37 -0.63 -16.69
CA LYS A 232 -10.06 -0.82 -18.12
C LYS A 232 -8.71 -1.51 -18.28
N ASP A 233 -8.42 -1.98 -19.50
CA ASP A 233 -7.13 -2.60 -19.81
C ASP A 233 -5.96 -1.68 -19.45
N LEU A 234 -4.95 -2.25 -18.78
CA LEU A 234 -3.75 -1.53 -18.37
C LEU A 234 -2.95 -1.04 -19.60
N PRO A 235 -2.34 0.16 -19.53
CA PRO A 235 -1.40 0.63 -20.55
C PRO A 235 -0.29 -0.38 -20.82
N HIS A 236 0.15 -0.47 -22.08
CA HIS A 236 1.15 -1.44 -22.53
C HIS A 236 2.46 -1.41 -21.72
N GLU A 237 2.85 -0.25 -21.19
CA GLU A 237 4.08 -0.15 -20.38
C GLU A 237 4.03 -0.90 -19.04
N PHE A 238 2.83 -1.23 -18.56
CA PHE A 238 2.61 -2.04 -17.37
C PHE A 238 2.45 -3.53 -17.69
N LEU A 239 2.24 -3.90 -18.96
CA LEU A 239 2.05 -5.27 -19.44
C LEU A 239 3.37 -5.98 -19.79
N VAL A 240 4.46 -5.56 -19.14
CA VAL A 240 5.79 -6.13 -19.34
C VAL A 240 5.94 -7.48 -18.63
N ASN A 241 6.69 -8.41 -19.22
CA ASN A 241 7.04 -9.65 -18.56
C ASN A 241 7.89 -9.36 -17.31
N PRO A 242 7.43 -9.70 -16.10
CA PRO A 242 8.19 -9.43 -14.90
C PRO A 242 9.43 -10.32 -14.82
N ILE A 243 10.51 -9.76 -14.28
CA ILE A 243 11.69 -10.54 -13.88
C ILE A 243 11.34 -11.31 -12.62
N GLU A 244 11.69 -12.60 -12.57
CA GLU A 244 11.45 -13.44 -11.41
C GLU A 244 12.19 -12.91 -10.15
N PRO A 245 11.50 -12.78 -9.00
CA PRO A 245 12.10 -12.25 -7.79
C PRO A 245 13.24 -13.14 -7.29
N ASN A 246 14.43 -12.56 -7.12
CA ASN A 246 15.58 -13.23 -6.54
C ASN A 246 16.54 -12.20 -5.89
N LEU A 247 17.50 -12.67 -5.10
CA LEU A 247 18.42 -11.79 -4.35
C LEU A 247 19.25 -10.84 -5.24
N ALA A 248 19.57 -11.27 -6.47
CA ALA A 248 20.46 -10.57 -7.39
C ALA A 248 19.74 -9.49 -8.22
N VAL A 249 18.41 -9.44 -8.23
CA VAL A 249 17.65 -8.44 -9.01
C VAL A 249 18.00 -7.02 -8.58
N LYS A 250 18.06 -6.13 -9.57
CA LYS A 250 18.36 -4.70 -9.40
C LYS A 250 17.74 -3.92 -10.57
N PRO A 251 17.31 -2.67 -10.32
CA PRO A 251 16.83 -1.80 -11.40
C PRO A 251 17.95 -1.60 -12.44
N SER A 252 17.56 -1.33 -13.68
CA SER A 252 18.50 -0.88 -14.71
C SER A 252 19.18 0.41 -14.27
N LEU A 253 20.38 0.66 -14.81
CA LEU A 253 21.12 1.89 -14.50
C LEU A 253 20.31 3.11 -14.95
N ASP A 254 19.79 3.07 -16.18
CA ASP A 254 18.93 4.11 -16.75
C ASP A 254 17.71 4.44 -15.86
N ALA A 255 17.04 3.42 -15.31
CA ALA A 255 15.89 3.65 -14.42
C ALA A 255 16.29 4.26 -13.08
N LYS A 256 17.48 3.90 -12.58
CA LYS A 256 18.02 4.42 -11.34
C LYS A 256 18.49 5.88 -11.49
N ASP A 257 19.02 6.21 -12.66
CA ASP A 257 19.55 7.53 -13.01
C ASP A 257 18.48 8.47 -13.61
N TYR A 258 17.24 7.99 -13.69
CA TYR A 258 16.08 8.73 -14.20
C TYR A 258 16.19 9.16 -15.66
N GLU A 259 16.82 8.33 -16.48
CA GLU A 259 16.90 8.58 -17.92
C GLU A 259 15.49 8.71 -18.52
N PRO A 260 15.24 9.65 -19.46
CA PRO A 260 13.89 9.95 -19.93
C PRO A 260 13.09 8.76 -20.47
N HIS A 261 13.75 7.76 -21.07
CA HIS A 261 13.10 6.54 -21.56
C HIS A 261 12.84 5.49 -20.47
N ALA A 262 13.52 5.60 -19.33
CA ALA A 262 13.50 4.68 -18.21
C ALA A 262 12.70 5.21 -17.01
N VAL A 263 11.85 6.22 -17.24
CA VAL A 263 10.85 6.71 -16.29
C VAL A 263 9.48 6.75 -16.96
N ILE A 264 8.43 6.76 -16.17
CA ILE A 264 7.07 7.03 -16.68
C ILE A 264 6.75 8.52 -16.61
N ALA A 265 5.71 8.93 -17.32
CA ALA A 265 5.23 10.32 -17.31
C ALA A 265 4.88 10.77 -15.87
N GLY A 266 5.48 11.90 -15.46
CA GLY A 266 5.29 12.49 -14.15
C GLY A 266 5.55 11.54 -12.97
N PHE A 267 6.51 10.62 -13.08
CA PHE A 267 6.79 9.63 -12.03
C PHE A 267 6.92 10.31 -10.64
N THR A 268 6.30 9.71 -9.63
CA THR A 268 6.31 10.26 -8.28
C THR A 268 7.67 10.01 -7.62
N ASN A 269 8.23 11.05 -7.00
CA ASN A 269 9.52 10.96 -6.29
C ASN A 269 9.42 11.51 -4.87
#